data_AF-A0A8K0I5L4-F1
#
_entry.id   AF-A0A8K0I5L4-F1
#
_cell.length_a   1.000
_cell.length_b   1.000
_cell.length_c   1.000
_cell.angle_alpha   90.00
_cell.angle_beta   90.00
_cell.angle_gamma   90.00
#
_symmetry.space_group_name_H-M   'P 1'
#
loop_
_entity.id
_entity.type
_entity.pdbx_description
1 polymer ?
#
loop_
_entity_poly.entity_id
_entity_poly.type
_entity_poly.pdbx_seq_one_letter_code
_entity_poly.pdbx_strand_id
1 'polypeptide(L)'
;MINKVHQENFEKCFVQQYSMIHRLETNKLRNVAKFFAHLLGTDALPWHVLAYIRLTEEDTTSSSRIFIKILFQELSEHLGIRLLNERLNDPTMQDSFESIFPKDNPKNTRFSINFFTSIGLGGITENLREYLKSMPRLIMQQQKSVLDSDEESESSEELSSSSSGSESGSESESEPSSESDGRHSKRRKRK
;
A
#
# COMPACT_ATOMS: atom_id res chain seq x y z
N MET A 1 -3.64 12.86 33.92
CA MET A 1 -2.58 13.06 32.91
C MET A 1 -1.66 11.86 32.98
N ILE A 2 -1.41 11.19 31.86
CA ILE A 2 -0.40 10.12 31.78
C ILE A 2 0.97 10.72 32.12
N ASN A 3 1.78 10.01 32.92
CA ASN A 3 3.13 10.44 33.22
C ASN A 3 3.97 10.42 31.93
N LYS A 4 4.47 11.58 31.50
CA LYS A 4 5.24 11.77 30.25
C LYS A 4 6.42 10.80 30.14
N VAL A 5 7.05 10.46 31.26
CA VAL A 5 8.17 9.51 31.31
C VAL A 5 7.76 8.12 30.80
N HIS A 6 6.55 7.66 31.12
CA HIS A 6 6.07 6.37 30.63
C HIS A 6 5.77 6.42 29.13
N GLN A 7 5.19 7.53 28.64
CA GLN A 7 4.89 7.70 27.22
C GLN A 7 6.16 7.68 26.38
N GLU A 8 7.21 8.41 26.77
CA GLU A 8 8.51 8.40 26.09
C GLU A 8 9.17 7.02 26.10
N ASN A 9 9.03 6.28 27.20
CA ASN A 9 9.56 4.91 27.29
C ASN A 9 8.81 3.93 26.39
N PHE A 10 7.48 4.08 26.27
CA PHE A 10 6.70 3.26 25.34
C PHE A 10 6.97 3.61 23.87
N GLU A 11 7.23 4.87 23.56
CA GLU A 11 7.69 5.30 22.24
C GLU A 11 9.04 4.65 21.90
N LYS A 12 10.03 4.75 22.79
CA LYS A 12 11.33 4.06 22.60
C LYS A 12 11.15 2.55 22.43
N CYS A 13 10.25 1.95 23.22
CA CYS A 13 9.92 0.54 23.11
C CYS A 13 9.32 0.20 21.75
N PHE A 14 8.41 1.03 21.22
CA PHE A 14 7.84 0.84 19.89
C PHE A 14 8.93 0.82 18.82
N VAL A 15 9.83 1.80 18.82
CA VAL A 15 10.92 1.90 17.83
C VAL A 15 11.86 0.69 17.92
N GLN A 16 12.27 0.33 19.14
CA GLN A 16 13.13 -0.82 19.38
C GLN A 16 12.47 -2.12 18.91
N GLN A 17 11.20 -2.33 19.27
CA GLN A 17 10.48 -3.52 18.85
C GLN A 17 10.30 -3.56 17.34
N TYR A 18 9.90 -2.43 16.72
CA TYR A 18 9.74 -2.34 15.27
C TYR A 18 11.06 -2.61 14.52
N SER A 19 12.22 -2.20 15.06
CA SER A 19 13.52 -2.49 14.45
C SER A 19 13.88 -3.99 14.46
N MET A 20 13.36 -4.75 15.44
CA MET A 20 13.68 -6.17 15.64
C MET A 20 12.53 -7.12 15.26
N ILE A 21 11.46 -6.65 14.60
CA ILE A 21 10.27 -7.46 14.28
C ILE A 21 10.57 -8.70 13.46
N HIS A 22 11.60 -8.66 12.62
CA HIS A 22 11.99 -9.78 11.76
C HIS A 22 12.51 -10.97 12.59
N ARG A 23 12.89 -10.74 13.85
CA ARG A 23 13.33 -11.76 14.80
C ARG A 23 12.18 -12.33 15.64
N LEU A 24 10.99 -11.74 15.57
CA LEU A 24 9.85 -12.20 16.34
C LEU A 24 9.08 -13.29 15.60
N GLU A 25 8.73 -14.34 16.33
CA GLU A 25 7.82 -15.38 15.84
C GLU A 25 6.40 -14.84 15.66
N THR A 26 5.63 -15.48 14.78
CA THR A 26 4.28 -15.04 14.37
C THR A 26 3.32 -14.76 15.53
N ASN A 27 3.34 -15.59 16.57
CA ASN A 27 2.48 -15.40 17.75
C ASN A 27 2.86 -14.14 18.55
N LYS A 28 4.17 -13.88 18.69
CA LYS A 28 4.68 -12.68 19.36
C LYS A 28 4.35 -11.44 18.54
N LEU A 29 4.52 -11.50 17.21
CA LEU A 29 4.14 -10.40 16.31
C LEU A 29 2.67 -10.01 16.48
N ARG A 30 1.77 -11.00 16.53
CA ARG A 30 0.33 -10.75 16.74
C ARG A 30 0.06 -10.05 18.08
N ASN A 31 0.67 -10.53 19.16
CA ASN A 31 0.47 -9.96 20.49
C ASN A 31 1.00 -8.54 20.58
N VAL A 32 2.20 -8.29 20.05
CA VAL A 32 2.84 -6.96 20.08
C VAL A 32 2.08 -5.97 19.21
N ALA A 33 1.60 -6.38 18.03
CA ALA A 33 0.78 -5.53 17.16
C ALA A 33 -0.55 -5.13 17.84
N LYS A 34 -1.27 -6.09 18.43
CA LYS A 34 -2.50 -5.83 19.18
C LYS A 34 -2.27 -4.89 20.36
N PHE A 35 -1.18 -5.10 21.10
CA PHE A 35 -0.79 -4.25 22.22
C PHE A 35 -0.58 -2.79 21.78
N PHE A 36 0.22 -2.55 20.75
CA PHE A 36 0.46 -1.19 20.27
C PHE A 36 -0.78 -0.55 19.61
N ALA A 37 -1.61 -1.34 18.92
CA ALA A 37 -2.88 -0.84 18.39
C ALA A 37 -3.82 -0.37 19.51
N HIS A 38 -3.86 -1.10 20.64
CA HIS A 38 -4.63 -0.69 21.80
C HIS A 38 -4.09 0.62 22.41
N LEU A 39 -2.77 0.77 22.54
CA LEU A 39 -2.17 2.00 23.05
C LEU A 39 -2.42 3.22 22.14
N LEU A 40 -2.36 3.04 20.82
CA LEU A 40 -2.65 4.09 19.84
C LEU A 40 -4.15 4.43 19.81
N GLY A 41 -5.03 3.44 19.91
CA GLY A 41 -6.49 3.63 19.90
C GLY A 41 -7.04 4.26 21.18
N THR A 42 -6.30 4.19 22.30
CA THR A 42 -6.67 4.80 23.59
C THR A 42 -5.93 6.11 23.88
N ASP A 43 -5.21 6.65 22.89
CA ASP A 43 -4.39 7.87 23.02
C ASP A 43 -3.32 7.80 24.14
N ALA A 44 -2.90 6.58 24.50
CA ALA A 44 -1.81 6.35 25.44
C ALA A 44 -0.43 6.48 24.78
N LEU A 45 -0.34 6.14 23.49
CA LEU A 45 0.85 6.31 22.65
C LEU A 45 0.55 7.33 21.56
N PRO A 46 1.43 8.31 21.33
CA PRO A 46 1.22 9.32 20.30
C PRO A 46 1.38 8.71 18.90
N TRP A 47 0.64 9.25 17.93
CA TRP A 47 0.57 8.65 16.59
C TRP A 47 1.81 8.87 15.72
N HIS A 48 2.70 9.79 16.10
CA HIS A 48 3.95 10.07 15.36
C HIS A 48 4.90 8.87 15.36
N VAL A 49 4.73 7.92 16.27
CA VAL A 49 5.48 6.65 16.27
C VAL A 49 5.27 5.84 14.99
N LEU A 50 4.18 6.08 14.25
CA LEU A 50 3.95 5.43 12.97
C LEU A 50 4.93 5.89 11.88
N ALA A 51 5.63 7.02 12.05
CA ALA A 51 6.67 7.49 11.13
C ALA A 51 7.85 6.53 10.99
N TYR A 52 8.08 5.67 11.98
CA TYR A 52 9.12 4.64 11.92
C TYR A 52 8.76 3.45 11.02
N ILE A 53 7.50 3.35 10.59
CA ILE A 53 7.01 2.33 9.67
C ILE A 53 7.16 2.85 8.23
N ARG A 54 7.93 2.14 7.41
CA ARG A 54 7.98 2.32 5.96
C ARG A 54 7.22 1.19 5.27
N LEU A 55 6.26 1.53 4.42
CA LEU A 55 5.44 0.60 3.64
C LEU A 55 5.81 0.67 2.16
N THR A 56 7.01 0.21 1.83
CA THR A 56 7.52 0.07 0.45
C THR A 56 7.83 -1.40 0.16
N GLU A 57 7.94 -1.77 -1.12
CA GLU A 57 8.31 -3.13 -1.49
C GLU A 57 9.71 -3.50 -0.98
N GLU A 58 10.64 -2.54 -0.99
CA GLU A 58 12.07 -2.72 -0.69
C GLU A 58 12.37 -2.70 0.82
N ASP A 59 11.68 -1.85 1.60
CA ASP A 59 11.97 -1.70 3.04
C ASP A 59 11.13 -2.63 3.94
N THR A 60 10.16 -3.37 3.37
CA THR A 60 9.28 -4.24 4.17
C THR A 60 9.63 -5.72 4.06
N THR A 61 9.82 -6.34 5.23
CA THR A 61 9.91 -7.81 5.34
C THR A 61 8.51 -8.43 5.49
N SER A 62 8.40 -9.75 5.31
CA SER A 62 7.15 -10.49 5.58
C SER A 62 6.65 -10.26 7.02
N SER A 63 7.56 -10.23 8.00
CA SER A 63 7.22 -9.93 9.40
C SER A 63 6.69 -8.51 9.58
N SER A 64 7.25 -7.53 8.84
CA SER A 64 6.77 -6.14 8.84
C SER A 64 5.35 -6.05 8.31
N ARG A 65 5.09 -6.72 7.18
CA ARG A 65 3.75 -6.75 6.58
C ARG A 65 2.71 -7.41 7.50
N ILE A 66 3.07 -8.49 8.19
CA ILE A 66 2.18 -9.14 9.17
C ILE A 66 1.91 -8.19 10.35
N PHE A 67 2.94 -7.53 10.87
CA PHE A 67 2.80 -6.58 11.98
C PHE A 67 1.87 -5.42 11.60
N ILE A 68 2.14 -4.74 10.48
CA ILE A 68 1.36 -3.60 9.99
C ILE A 68 -0.08 -4.03 9.71
N LYS A 69 -0.29 -5.21 9.10
CA LYS A 69 -1.62 -5.77 8.87
C LYS A 69 -2.42 -5.87 10.17
N ILE A 70 -1.85 -6.49 11.19
CA ILE A 70 -2.55 -6.72 12.47
C ILE A 70 -2.77 -5.38 13.19
N LEU A 71 -1.77 -4.48 13.17
CA LEU A 71 -1.84 -3.17 13.79
C LEU A 71 -3.04 -2.36 13.24
N PHE A 72 -3.14 -2.23 11.93
CA PHE A 72 -4.22 -1.43 11.31
C PHE A 72 -5.59 -2.12 11.36
N GLN A 73 -5.63 -3.46 11.31
CA GLN A 73 -6.89 -4.19 11.50
C GLN A 73 -7.46 -3.95 12.90
N GLU A 74 -6.61 -4.05 13.94
CA GLU A 74 -7.04 -3.82 15.32
C GLU A 74 -7.40 -2.35 15.56
N LEU A 75 -6.66 -1.39 14.98
CA LEU A 75 -7.03 0.03 15.03
C LEU A 75 -8.39 0.30 14.39
N SER A 76 -8.67 -0.31 13.24
CA SER A 76 -9.96 -0.20 12.58
C SER A 76 -11.08 -0.87 13.38
N GLU A 77 -10.78 -1.92 14.15
CA GLU A 77 -11.75 -2.57 15.03
C GLU A 77 -12.07 -1.71 16.26
N HIS A 78 -11.07 -1.04 16.84
CA HIS A 78 -11.25 -0.16 18.00
C HIS A 78 -11.91 1.18 17.67
N LEU A 79 -11.49 1.85 16.58
CA LEU A 79 -11.93 3.21 16.24
C LEU A 79 -13.06 3.22 15.19
N GLY A 80 -13.15 2.16 14.39
CA GLY A 80 -13.91 2.16 13.15
C GLY A 80 -13.15 2.80 11.99
N ILE A 81 -13.47 2.37 10.76
CA ILE A 81 -12.77 2.82 9.55
C ILE A 81 -12.89 4.33 9.29
N ARG A 82 -14.02 4.95 9.67
CA ARG A 82 -14.28 6.39 9.45
C ARG A 82 -13.37 7.26 10.31
N LEU A 83 -13.33 6.99 11.61
CA LEU A 83 -12.52 7.75 12.57
C LEU A 83 -11.03 7.50 12.34
N LEU A 84 -10.66 6.26 11.99
CA LEU A 84 -9.29 5.95 11.57
C LEU A 84 -8.89 6.78 10.35
N ASN A 85 -9.74 6.87 9.33
CA ASN A 85 -9.46 7.68 8.14
C ASN A 85 -9.32 9.17 8.48
N GLU A 86 -10.18 9.71 9.34
CA GLU A 86 -10.08 11.10 9.80
C GLU A 86 -8.73 11.38 10.47
N ARG A 87 -8.31 10.52 11.40
CA ARG A 87 -7.01 10.66 12.08
C ARG A 87 -5.81 10.52 11.15
N LEU A 88 -5.86 9.60 10.19
CA LEU A 88 -4.77 9.41 9.23
C LEU A 88 -4.66 10.57 8.22
N ASN A 89 -5.70 11.40 8.10
CA ASN A 89 -5.71 12.59 7.25
C ASN A 89 -5.58 13.89 8.03
N ASP A 90 -5.23 13.83 9.32
CA ASP A 90 -4.95 15.02 10.10
C ASP A 90 -3.74 15.78 9.50
N PRO A 91 -3.90 17.05 9.07
CA PRO A 91 -2.82 17.83 8.48
C PRO A 91 -1.60 17.97 9.39
N THR A 92 -1.79 17.93 10.71
CA THR A 92 -0.69 18.10 11.69
C THR A 92 0.23 16.88 11.77
N MET A 93 -0.27 15.70 11.36
CA MET A 93 0.41 14.41 11.48
C MET A 93 0.77 13.80 10.12
N GLN A 94 0.49 14.52 9.02
CA GLN A 94 0.65 14.01 7.67
C GLN A 94 2.09 13.54 7.38
N ASP A 95 3.08 14.28 7.87
CA ASP A 95 4.52 13.92 7.75
C ASP A 95 4.84 12.58 8.44
N SER A 96 4.13 12.26 9.53
CA SER A 96 4.32 10.99 10.23
C SER A 96 3.74 9.79 9.48
N PHE A 97 2.86 10.01 8.51
CA PHE A 97 2.22 8.96 7.74
C PHE A 97 2.72 8.87 6.29
N GLU A 98 3.59 9.78 5.86
CA GLU A 98 4.16 9.79 4.51
C GLU A 98 4.84 8.47 4.16
N SER A 99 5.56 7.87 5.11
CA SER A 99 6.24 6.59 4.93
C SER A 99 5.30 5.39 4.79
N ILE A 100 4.04 5.51 5.23
CA ILE A 100 2.99 4.49 5.11
C ILE A 100 2.12 4.75 3.88
N PHE A 101 1.90 6.02 3.56
CA PHE A 101 1.12 6.50 2.42
C PHE A 101 1.98 7.28 1.42
N PRO A 102 2.97 6.63 0.79
CA PRO A 102 3.92 7.28 -0.09
C PRO A 102 3.25 7.91 -1.31
N LYS A 103 3.59 9.17 -1.60
CA LYS A 103 3.17 9.94 -2.79
C LYS A 103 4.35 10.30 -3.72
N ASP A 104 5.54 9.80 -3.39
CA ASP A 104 6.82 10.01 -4.09
C ASP A 104 6.86 9.29 -5.44
N ASN A 105 6.57 8.00 -5.46
CA ASN A 105 6.72 7.13 -6.61
C ASN A 105 5.41 6.36 -6.86
N PRO A 106 4.87 6.36 -8.09
CA PRO A 106 3.65 5.62 -8.41
C PRO A 106 3.73 4.14 -8.04
N LYS A 107 4.92 3.53 -8.06
CA LYS A 107 5.13 2.14 -7.62
C LYS A 107 4.86 1.98 -6.12
N ASN A 108 5.40 2.86 -5.29
CA ASN A 108 5.21 2.85 -3.84
C ASN A 108 3.75 3.16 -3.47
N THR A 109 3.13 4.14 -4.14
CA THR A 109 1.72 4.47 -3.92
C THR A 109 0.81 3.28 -4.25
N ARG A 110 1.04 2.60 -5.38
CA ARG A 110 0.30 1.38 -5.76
C ARG A 110 0.51 0.25 -4.75
N PHE A 111 1.74 0.08 -4.27
CA PHE A 111 2.06 -0.93 -3.26
C PHE A 111 1.27 -0.70 -1.97
N SER A 112 1.25 0.55 -1.46
CA SER A 112 0.48 0.91 -0.27
C SER A 112 -1.03 0.69 -0.47
N ILE A 113 -1.59 1.13 -1.61
CA ILE A 113 -3.01 0.89 -1.95
C ILE A 113 -3.33 -0.61 -1.96
N ASN A 114 -2.51 -1.42 -2.64
CA ASN A 114 -2.72 -2.86 -2.75
C ASN A 114 -2.58 -3.57 -1.41
N PHE A 115 -1.65 -3.13 -0.57
CA PHE A 115 -1.50 -3.64 0.78
C PHE A 115 -2.77 -3.41 1.59
N PHE A 116 -3.26 -2.18 1.68
CA PHE A 116 -4.44 -1.85 2.47
C PHE A 116 -5.74 -2.45 1.92
N THR A 117 -5.87 -2.59 0.60
CA THR A 117 -7.01 -3.32 0.01
C THR A 117 -6.98 -4.80 0.33
N SER A 118 -5.81 -5.44 0.28
CA SER A 118 -5.66 -6.87 0.56
C SER A 118 -5.99 -7.24 2.01
N ILE A 119 -5.86 -6.30 2.95
CA ILE A 119 -6.18 -6.50 4.37
C ILE A 119 -7.60 -6.06 4.74
N GLY A 120 -8.40 -5.57 3.78
CA GLY A 120 -9.79 -5.16 3.97
C GLY A 120 -9.96 -3.70 4.41
N LEU A 121 -8.91 -2.88 4.37
CA LEU A 121 -8.93 -1.47 4.79
C LEU A 121 -8.79 -0.53 3.59
N GLY A 122 -9.47 -0.83 2.49
CA GLY A 122 -9.39 -0.01 1.27
C GLY A 122 -9.85 1.45 1.45
N GLY A 123 -10.73 1.71 2.42
CA GLY A 123 -11.30 3.03 2.68
C GLY A 123 -10.29 4.09 3.13
N ILE A 124 -9.18 3.70 3.79
CA ILE A 124 -8.14 4.65 4.23
C ILE A 124 -7.20 5.08 3.08
N THR A 125 -7.36 4.49 1.89
CA THR A 125 -6.50 4.79 0.73
C THR A 125 -7.18 5.62 -0.35
N GLU A 126 -8.37 6.16 -0.08
CA GLU A 126 -9.13 6.94 -1.07
C GLU A 126 -8.34 8.13 -1.62
N ASN A 127 -7.71 8.91 -0.75
CA ASN A 127 -6.85 10.03 -1.12
C ASN A 127 -5.65 9.62 -1.99
N LEU A 128 -5.07 8.43 -1.77
CA LEU A 128 -3.97 7.93 -2.59
C LEU A 128 -4.44 7.51 -3.98
N ARG A 129 -5.67 6.96 -4.07
CA ARG A 129 -6.27 6.59 -5.36
C ARG A 129 -6.58 7.82 -6.19
N GLU A 130 -7.08 8.88 -5.57
CA GLU A 130 -7.31 10.17 -6.23
C GLU A 130 -6.00 10.81 -6.70
N TYR A 131 -4.95 10.73 -5.88
CA TYR A 131 -3.61 11.17 -6.25
C TYR A 131 -3.06 10.40 -7.45
N LEU A 132 -3.18 9.07 -7.49
CA LEU A 132 -2.77 8.28 -8.67
C LEU A 132 -3.60 8.58 -9.92
N LYS A 133 -4.89 8.90 -9.79
CA LYS A 133 -5.74 9.31 -10.93
C LYS A 133 -5.35 10.68 -11.47
N SER A 134 -4.88 11.59 -10.61
CA SER A 134 -4.45 12.95 -10.98
C SER A 134 -2.99 13.03 -11.43
N MET A 135 -2.15 12.03 -11.10
CA MET A 135 -0.74 11.97 -11.51
C MET A 135 -0.49 12.17 -13.02
N PRO A 136 -1.22 11.53 -13.96
CA PRO A 136 -1.02 11.77 -15.39
C PRO A 136 -1.28 13.23 -15.79
N ARG A 137 -2.20 13.92 -15.11
CA ARG A 137 -2.47 15.35 -15.36
C ARG A 137 -1.37 16.24 -14.79
N LEU A 138 -0.82 15.89 -13.61
CA LEU A 138 0.29 16.62 -12.99
C LEU A 138 1.59 16.48 -13.80
N ILE A 139 1.88 15.29 -14.34
CA ILE A 139 3.07 15.07 -15.21
C ILE A 139 2.93 15.87 -16.51
N MET A 140 1.75 15.89 -17.13
CA MET A 140 1.48 16.71 -18.32
C MET A 140 1.58 18.21 -18.02
N GLN A 141 1.15 18.64 -16.83
CA GLN A 141 1.23 20.04 -16.40
C GLN A 141 2.67 20.46 -16.04
N GLN A 142 3.46 19.55 -15.47
CA GLN A 142 4.87 19.77 -15.16
C GLN A 142 5.75 19.78 -16.42
N GLN A 143 5.43 18.95 -17.42
CA GLN A 143 6.05 19.04 -18.75
C GLN A 143 5.67 20.35 -19.46
N LYS A 144 4.45 20.86 -19.28
CA LYS A 144 4.03 22.15 -19.84
C LYS A 144 4.72 23.34 -19.17
N SER A 145 4.99 23.29 -17.87
CA SER A 145 5.71 24.37 -17.16
C SER A 145 7.21 24.42 -17.44
N VAL A 146 7.83 23.28 -17.81
CA VAL A 146 9.24 23.26 -18.25
C VAL A 146 9.39 23.84 -19.65
N LEU A 147 8.39 23.65 -20.52
CA LEU A 147 8.36 24.27 -21.84
C LEU A 147 8.10 25.80 -21.79
N ASP A 148 7.44 26.30 -20.74
CA ASP A 148 7.13 27.73 -20.55
C ASP A 148 8.28 28.52 -19.87
N SER A 149 9.35 27.84 -19.42
CA SER A 149 10.53 28.48 -18.81
C SER A 149 11.71 28.65 -19.78
N ASP A 150 11.59 28.14 -21.02
CA ASP A 150 12.64 28.17 -22.05
C ASP A 150 12.15 28.83 -23.38
N GLU A 151 11.14 29.71 -23.35
CA GLU A 151 10.77 30.53 -24.52
C GLU A 151 11.49 31.90 -24.53
N GLU A 152 12.78 31.87 -24.87
CA GLU A 152 13.51 32.97 -25.52
C GLU A 152 14.51 32.35 -26.51
N SER A 153 14.01 31.78 -27.61
CA SER A 153 14.66 31.78 -28.93
C SER A 153 13.79 31.08 -29.97
N GLU A 154 13.39 31.86 -30.95
CA GLU A 154 12.48 31.51 -32.03
C GLU A 154 13.26 30.89 -33.20
N SER A 155 12.80 29.77 -33.75
CA SER A 155 12.78 29.50 -35.20
C SER A 155 12.22 28.10 -35.48
N SER A 156 11.11 28.11 -36.21
CA SER A 156 10.43 27.04 -36.94
C SER A 156 11.32 25.97 -37.59
N GLU A 157 10.95 24.70 -37.41
CA GLU A 157 10.97 23.71 -38.50
C GLU A 157 9.72 22.82 -38.46
N GLU A 158 9.01 22.83 -39.58
CA GLU A 158 7.89 21.97 -39.94
C GLU A 158 8.36 20.52 -40.08
N LEU A 159 7.73 19.55 -39.40
CA LEU A 159 7.76 18.16 -39.87
C LEU A 159 6.37 17.50 -39.74
N SER A 160 5.85 17.20 -40.93
CA SER A 160 4.61 16.50 -41.22
C SER A 160 4.59 15.06 -40.71
N SER A 161 3.45 14.67 -40.13
CA SER A 161 2.76 13.38 -40.19
C SER A 161 3.55 12.08 -40.48
N SER A 162 3.38 11.09 -39.61
CA SER A 162 3.10 9.72 -40.07
C SER A 162 2.22 8.97 -39.07
N SER A 163 0.97 8.77 -39.47
CA SER A 163 0.02 7.80 -38.94
C SER A 163 0.34 6.39 -39.43
N SER A 164 0.44 5.41 -38.54
CA SER A 164 0.17 3.95 -38.69
C SER A 164 0.88 3.22 -37.55
N GLY A 165 0.37 2.14 -36.95
CA GLY A 165 -0.77 1.32 -37.27
C GLY A 165 -1.35 0.67 -36.02
N SER A 166 -2.48 0.03 -36.23
CA SER A 166 -3.23 -0.73 -35.25
C SER A 166 -2.79 -2.19 -35.32
N GLU A 167 -2.46 -2.83 -34.20
CA GLU A 167 -2.52 -4.28 -34.07
C GLU A 167 -3.50 -4.69 -32.96
N SER A 168 -4.68 -5.13 -33.41
CA SER A 168 -5.65 -5.91 -32.66
C SER A 168 -5.24 -7.38 -32.73
N GLY A 169 -4.80 -7.97 -31.63
CA GLY A 169 -4.65 -9.42 -31.48
C GLY A 169 -5.89 -10.02 -30.82
N SER A 170 -6.83 -10.49 -31.64
CA SER A 170 -7.92 -11.39 -31.21
C SER A 170 -7.63 -12.75 -31.83
N GLU A 171 -7.25 -13.74 -31.02
CA GLU A 171 -7.12 -15.13 -31.46
C GLU A 171 -8.33 -15.91 -30.92
N SER A 172 -9.22 -16.33 -31.82
CA SER A 172 -10.39 -17.16 -31.53
C SER A 172 -10.04 -18.64 -31.44
N GLU A 173 -10.63 -19.29 -30.44
CA GLU A 173 -11.26 -20.62 -30.39
C GLU A 173 -11.12 -21.54 -31.63
N SER A 174 -10.70 -22.79 -31.39
CA SER A 174 -10.96 -23.93 -32.29
C SER A 174 -11.08 -25.23 -31.49
N GLU A 175 -12.33 -25.66 -31.32
CA GLU A 175 -12.74 -27.04 -31.01
C GLU A 175 -12.43 -27.98 -32.19
N PRO A 176 -12.22 -29.29 -31.93
CA PRO A 176 -13.09 -30.25 -32.62
C PRO A 176 -13.58 -31.40 -31.71
N SER A 177 -14.90 -31.49 -31.65
CA SER A 177 -15.78 -32.67 -31.74
C SER A 177 -15.21 -34.11 -31.66
N SER A 178 -15.74 -34.84 -30.67
CA SER A 178 -16.30 -36.22 -30.70
C SER A 178 -15.45 -37.38 -31.24
N GLU A 179 -15.26 -38.42 -30.42
CA GLU A 179 -16.01 -39.69 -30.49
C GLU A 179 -15.53 -40.73 -29.45
N SER A 180 -16.34 -41.77 -29.33
CA SER A 180 -16.62 -42.67 -28.21
C SER A 180 -15.69 -43.87 -27.98
N ASP A 181 -15.93 -44.48 -26.81
CA ASP A 181 -15.83 -45.91 -26.48
C ASP A 181 -14.50 -46.50 -25.97
N GLY A 182 -14.60 -47.31 -24.90
CA GLY A 182 -13.51 -48.21 -24.49
C GLY A 182 -13.40 -48.55 -23.00
N ARG A 183 -14.28 -49.41 -22.50
CA ARG A 183 -14.23 -50.07 -21.19
C ARG A 183 -12.85 -50.72 -20.90
N HIS A 184 -12.25 -50.48 -19.72
CA HIS A 184 -11.64 -51.59 -18.97
C HIS A 184 -11.54 -51.39 -17.45
N SER A 185 -11.96 -52.46 -16.77
CA SER A 185 -11.96 -52.72 -15.34
C SER A 185 -10.55 -52.91 -14.77
N LYS A 186 -10.31 -52.48 -13.51
CA LYS A 186 -9.74 -53.33 -12.44
C LYS A 186 -9.59 -52.62 -11.07
N ARG A 187 -10.51 -52.96 -10.16
CA ARG A 187 -10.29 -53.37 -8.76
C ARG A 187 -8.80 -53.48 -8.31
N ARG A 188 -8.39 -52.81 -7.20
CA ARG A 188 -8.21 -53.42 -5.84
C ARG A 188 -7.38 -52.58 -4.83
N LYS A 189 -7.96 -52.51 -3.62
CA LYS A 189 -7.40 -52.66 -2.25
C LYS A 189 -6.43 -51.63 -1.63
N ARG A 190 -6.97 -50.99 -0.58
CA ARG A 190 -6.43 -50.78 0.79
C ARG A 190 -5.04 -51.34 1.08
N LYS A 191 -4.20 -50.50 1.68
CA LYS A 191 -3.61 -50.77 3.00
C LYS A 191 -3.66 -49.49 3.82
#